data_AF-C1MHE7-F1
#
_entry.id   AF-C1MHE7-F1
#
_cell.length_a   1.000
_cell.length_b   1.000
_cell.length_c   1.000
_cell.angle_alpha   90.00
_cell.angle_beta   90.00
_cell.angle_gamma   90.00
#
_symmetry.space_group_name_H-M   'P 1'
#
loop_
_entity.id
_entity.type
_entity.pdbx_description
1 polymer ?
#
loop_
_entity_poly.entity_id
_entity_poly.type
_entity_poly.pdbx_seq_one_letter_code
_entity_poly.pdbx_strand_id
1 'polypeptide(L)'
;MASTIEEQIEAKRRKLEAKMTGGAPPSAVPSAVAPPAPVVAVSTPTPAAAEPPAAASEEPANPFVCDANDVVTFRLVSSAEEMTTAEAFEPEFTHQIFREDETIFGYKDLRVNVYATAGTFRTYVEVTYSEKVKSTLNPADDVVAALRKHFGDEMLVDRDAFLAALAKDASAPIPGGGGEVVSRWTADGDDEHECTVRVFKLADEDVYPWHARFEPFTLFYIDGASAIDTEDEKWLLFATIRASKKNPNDWTLTAFATAYQFYVYPDKTRTRLSQIVVLPPFQRKGLGGKILEAMRVNAASKGHKDVTVEDPTPQLQRLRDVSDVRALIAIPEVMTAVQRCAAKASTLSDGDGKAGIAALELPSDVAELARAKLCLCAPQMRRCWEALLFMTAKKAGAPDTSPAARAFTELVVRRLKALHCADARRDAGKKRVYPTAGSAVGFVMTFGSGAGGQGVDMEEDAEGKADPAEVLAEYFHETMSNLNWLASAVKL
;
A
#
# COMPACT_ATOMS: atom_id res chain seq x y z
N MET A 1 34.18 40.48 -6.15
CA MET A 1 34.06 40.12 -4.72
C MET A 1 33.47 38.73 -4.67
N ALA A 2 34.32 37.71 -4.49
CA ALA A 2 33.89 36.32 -4.44
C ALA A 2 33.36 36.02 -3.04
N SER A 3 32.07 35.72 -2.91
CA SER A 3 31.51 35.19 -1.66
C SER A 3 32.17 33.85 -1.38
N THR A 4 32.79 33.69 -0.22
CA THR A 4 33.40 32.42 0.19
C THR A 4 32.36 31.31 0.21
N ILE A 5 32.78 30.09 -0.11
CA ILE A 5 31.92 28.89 -0.18
C ILE A 5 31.09 28.71 1.11
N GLU A 6 31.60 29.17 2.25
CA GLU A 6 30.87 29.22 3.53
C GLU A 6 29.64 30.14 3.51
N GLU A 7 29.69 31.31 2.85
CA GLU A 7 28.53 32.20 2.72
C GLU A 7 27.43 31.58 1.85
N GLN A 8 27.81 30.79 0.84
CA GLN A 8 26.85 30.08 -0.01
C GLN A 8 26.19 28.90 0.72
N ILE A 9 26.93 28.22 1.59
CA ILE A 9 26.40 27.15 2.46
C ILE A 9 25.45 27.74 3.52
N GLU A 10 25.82 28.85 4.15
CA GLU A 10 24.99 29.55 5.15
C GLU A 10 23.70 30.12 4.51
N ALA A 11 23.79 30.65 3.29
CA ALA A 11 22.63 31.14 2.54
C ALA A 11 21.67 30.01 2.14
N LYS A 12 22.19 28.85 1.71
CA LYS A 12 21.37 27.65 1.43
C LYS A 12 20.68 27.12 2.70
N ARG A 13 21.37 27.14 3.84
CA ARG A 13 20.81 26.77 5.14
C ARG A 13 19.68 27.70 5.59
N ARG A 14 19.85 29.02 5.46
CA ARG A 14 18.79 30.01 5.77
C ARG A 14 17.57 29.87 4.85
N LYS A 15 17.79 29.59 3.56
CA LYS A 15 16.71 29.41 2.59
C LYS A 15 15.91 28.12 2.85
N LEU A 16 16.59 27.09 3.36
CA LEU A 16 15.99 25.85 3.83
C LEU A 16 15.17 26.08 5.12
N GLU A 17 15.72 26.78 6.12
CA GLU A 17 15.01 27.11 7.36
C GLU A 17 13.76 27.98 7.10
N ALA A 18 13.84 28.97 6.21
CA ALA A 18 12.72 29.85 5.85
C ALA A 18 11.58 29.15 5.08
N LYS A 19 11.87 28.08 4.33
CA LYS A 19 10.84 27.26 3.66
C LYS A 19 10.17 26.26 4.61
N MET A 20 10.85 25.89 5.70
CA MET A 20 10.37 24.91 6.67
C MET A 20 9.54 25.54 7.79
N THR A 21 9.74 26.82 8.11
CA THR A 21 8.90 27.58 9.02
C THR A 21 7.88 28.41 8.22
N GLY A 22 6.64 27.94 8.13
CA GLY A 22 5.58 28.60 7.37
C GLY A 22 5.46 30.10 7.65
N GLY A 23 5.59 30.92 6.61
CA GLY A 23 5.43 32.37 6.68
C GLY A 23 3.98 32.80 6.92
N ALA A 24 3.80 33.82 7.76
CA ALA A 24 2.51 34.43 8.11
C ALA A 24 1.81 35.13 6.92
N PRO A 25 0.47 35.24 6.92
CA PRO A 25 -0.28 35.89 5.84
C PRO A 25 -0.10 37.42 5.88
N PRO A 26 -0.11 38.12 4.72
CA PRO A 26 0.01 39.57 4.69
C PRO A 26 -1.23 40.26 5.27
N SER A 27 -1.02 41.26 6.13
CA SER A 27 -2.06 42.02 6.84
C SER A 27 -2.73 43.09 5.97
N ALA A 28 -4.01 43.34 6.27
CA ALA A 28 -4.88 44.37 5.71
C ALA A 28 -4.39 45.82 5.92
N VAL A 29 -4.79 46.72 5.02
CA VAL A 29 -4.62 48.18 5.09
C VAL A 29 -6.00 48.85 4.97
N PRO A 30 -6.28 49.99 5.68
CA PRO A 30 -7.62 50.34 6.16
C PRO A 30 -8.45 51.26 5.26
N SER A 31 -9.74 51.34 5.58
CA SER A 31 -10.82 52.02 4.86
C SER A 31 -11.08 53.46 5.34
N ALA A 32 -11.54 54.35 4.43
CA ALA A 32 -12.03 55.71 4.72
C ALA A 32 -13.32 56.06 3.90
N VAL A 33 -14.49 55.83 4.52
CA VAL A 33 -15.67 56.71 4.82
C VAL A 33 -15.99 57.90 3.87
N ALA A 34 -17.21 58.30 3.43
CA ALA A 34 -18.67 57.95 3.49
C ALA A 34 -19.45 58.97 2.56
N PRO A 35 -20.80 59.24 2.53
CA PRO A 35 -22.07 58.62 3.00
C PRO A 35 -23.17 58.56 1.85
N PRO A 36 -24.52 58.65 2.07
CA PRO A 36 -25.47 57.53 2.29
C PRO A 36 -26.65 57.38 1.26
N ALA A 37 -27.26 56.17 1.24
CA ALA A 37 -28.68 55.74 0.96
C ALA A 37 -29.47 56.26 -0.29
N PRO A 38 -30.42 55.51 -0.92
CA PRO A 38 -31.30 54.49 -0.33
C PRO A 38 -31.54 53.21 -1.19
N VAL A 39 -32.34 52.33 -0.57
CA VAL A 39 -32.73 50.97 -0.95
C VAL A 39 -33.53 50.90 -2.27
N VAL A 40 -33.08 50.08 -3.22
CA VAL A 40 -33.92 49.50 -4.28
C VAL A 40 -33.49 48.05 -4.50
N ALA A 41 -34.44 47.13 -4.39
CA ALA A 41 -34.25 45.71 -4.67
C ALA A 41 -34.02 45.49 -6.18
N VAL A 42 -32.90 44.89 -6.57
CA VAL A 42 -32.66 44.42 -7.94
C VAL A 42 -31.84 43.13 -7.95
N SER A 43 -32.36 42.20 -8.74
CA SER A 43 -31.82 40.96 -9.30
C SER A 43 -30.31 40.90 -9.48
N THR A 44 -29.71 39.78 -9.08
CA THR A 44 -28.32 39.43 -9.36
C THR A 44 -28.06 39.22 -10.85
N PRO A 45 -27.04 39.87 -11.44
CA PRO A 45 -26.54 39.55 -12.77
C PRO A 45 -25.49 38.43 -12.72
N THR A 46 -25.61 37.51 -13.67
CA THR A 46 -24.67 36.42 -13.98
C THR A 46 -23.29 36.97 -14.37
N PRO A 47 -22.17 36.47 -13.80
CA PRO A 47 -20.83 36.79 -14.29
C PRO A 47 -20.51 36.04 -15.58
N ALA A 48 -19.86 36.75 -16.50
CA ALA A 48 -19.48 36.32 -17.83
C ALA A 48 -18.71 35.00 -17.86
N ALA A 49 -19.09 34.13 -18.79
CA ALA A 49 -18.43 32.87 -19.08
C ALA A 49 -16.99 33.10 -19.55
N ALA A 50 -16.05 32.42 -18.90
CA ALA A 50 -14.74 32.16 -19.46
C ALA A 50 -14.91 31.35 -20.75
N GLU A 51 -14.19 31.72 -21.80
CA GLU A 51 -14.14 30.97 -23.05
C GLU A 51 -13.68 29.52 -22.76
N PRO A 52 -14.38 28.51 -23.32
CA PRO A 52 -13.97 27.13 -23.15
C PRO A 52 -12.59 26.90 -23.79
N PRO A 53 -11.76 26.00 -23.23
CA PRO A 53 -10.54 25.59 -23.88
C PRO A 53 -10.90 25.04 -25.27
N ALA A 54 -10.11 25.41 -26.27
CA ALA A 54 -10.28 24.98 -27.64
C ALA A 54 -10.48 23.45 -27.67
N ALA A 55 -11.65 23.04 -28.18
CA ALA A 55 -11.99 21.64 -28.37
C ALA A 55 -10.87 21.00 -29.21
N ALA A 56 -10.12 20.09 -28.59
CA ALA A 56 -9.42 19.07 -29.35
C ALA A 56 -10.48 18.41 -30.22
N SER A 57 -10.25 18.37 -31.52
CA SER A 57 -11.08 17.61 -32.44
C SER A 57 -11.03 16.15 -32.01
N GLU A 58 -12.06 15.68 -31.30
CA GLU A 58 -12.27 14.25 -31.08
C GLU A 58 -12.50 13.62 -32.46
N GLU A 59 -11.47 12.94 -32.98
CA GLU A 59 -11.70 11.99 -34.06
C GLU A 59 -12.77 11.00 -33.58
N PRO A 60 -13.70 10.56 -34.45
CA PRO A 60 -14.69 9.58 -34.04
C PRO A 60 -13.96 8.35 -33.50
N ALA A 61 -14.14 8.08 -32.20
CA ALA A 61 -13.51 6.95 -31.53
C ALA A 61 -13.73 5.68 -32.37
N ASN A 62 -12.64 4.99 -32.69
CA ASN A 62 -12.71 3.78 -33.49
C ASN A 62 -13.64 2.79 -32.76
N PRO A 63 -14.80 2.42 -33.34
CA PRO A 63 -15.81 1.63 -32.62
C PRO A 63 -15.35 0.18 -32.35
N PHE A 64 -14.18 -0.20 -32.86
CA PHE A 64 -13.55 -1.50 -32.63
C PHE A 64 -12.41 -1.45 -31.62
N VAL A 65 -12.15 -0.30 -30.98
CA VAL A 65 -11.18 -0.18 -29.89
C VAL A 65 -11.96 0.08 -28.61
N CYS A 66 -11.82 -0.81 -27.65
CA CYS A 66 -12.45 -0.69 -26.33
C CYS A 66 -11.38 -0.42 -25.28
N ASP A 67 -11.70 0.43 -24.31
CA ASP A 67 -10.97 0.47 -23.05
C ASP A 67 -11.22 -0.85 -22.30
N ALA A 68 -10.15 -1.56 -21.96
CA ALA A 68 -10.23 -2.86 -21.32
C ALA A 68 -10.78 -2.76 -19.90
N ASN A 69 -10.51 -1.66 -19.18
CA ASN A 69 -10.99 -1.46 -17.83
C ASN A 69 -12.52 -1.25 -17.82
N ASP A 70 -13.07 -0.63 -18.86
CA ASP A 70 -14.52 -0.39 -19.01
C ASP A 70 -15.32 -1.63 -19.44
N VAL A 71 -14.70 -2.56 -20.20
CA VAL A 71 -15.42 -3.71 -20.78
C VAL A 71 -15.25 -5.00 -19.99
N VAL A 72 -14.25 -5.09 -19.10
CA VAL A 72 -14.04 -6.24 -18.22
C VAL A 72 -14.82 -6.04 -16.92
N THR A 73 -15.63 -7.02 -16.55
CA THR A 73 -16.44 -6.97 -15.33
C THR A 73 -16.32 -8.28 -14.57
N PHE A 74 -16.04 -8.20 -13.27
CA PHE A 74 -15.99 -9.35 -12.37
C PHE A 74 -17.27 -9.51 -11.55
N ARG A 75 -17.62 -10.75 -11.23
CA ARG A 75 -18.61 -11.09 -10.19
C ARG A 75 -18.16 -12.29 -9.37
N LEU A 76 -18.27 -12.17 -8.06
CA LEU A 76 -18.16 -13.29 -7.13
C LEU A 76 -19.55 -13.86 -6.89
N VAL A 77 -19.73 -15.16 -7.11
CA VAL A 77 -21.05 -15.78 -7.10
C VAL A 77 -21.06 -17.08 -6.30
N SER A 78 -22.11 -17.27 -5.51
CA SER A 78 -22.43 -18.50 -4.78
C SER A 78 -23.64 -19.23 -5.37
N SER A 79 -24.37 -18.57 -6.27
CA SER A 79 -25.58 -19.11 -6.91
C SER A 79 -25.72 -18.66 -8.37
N ALA A 80 -26.53 -19.38 -9.16
CA ALA A 80 -26.76 -19.03 -10.56
C ALA A 80 -27.47 -17.68 -10.73
N GLU A 81 -28.30 -17.29 -9.76
CA GLU A 81 -28.98 -16.00 -9.73
C GLU A 81 -27.98 -14.84 -9.60
N GLU A 82 -26.97 -15.02 -8.75
CA GLU A 82 -25.89 -14.06 -8.50
C GLU A 82 -25.04 -13.75 -9.74
N MET A 83 -25.05 -14.58 -10.78
CA MET A 83 -24.44 -14.22 -12.08
C MET A 83 -25.07 -12.96 -12.69
N THR A 84 -26.28 -12.58 -12.26
CA THR A 84 -26.97 -11.37 -12.70
C THR A 84 -27.17 -10.35 -11.58
N THR A 85 -27.32 -10.80 -10.33
CA THR A 85 -27.68 -9.94 -9.20
C THR A 85 -26.50 -9.54 -8.32
N ALA A 86 -25.38 -10.28 -8.33
CA ALA A 86 -24.22 -9.92 -7.53
C ALA A 86 -23.61 -8.60 -8.00
N GLU A 87 -23.05 -7.86 -7.04
CA GLU A 87 -22.32 -6.63 -7.29
C GLU A 87 -21.20 -6.89 -8.29
N ALA A 88 -21.29 -6.21 -9.42
CA ALA A 88 -20.25 -6.16 -10.42
C ALA A 88 -19.13 -5.23 -9.96
N PHE A 89 -17.89 -5.58 -10.28
CA PHE A 89 -16.75 -4.71 -10.03
C PHE A 89 -15.75 -4.78 -11.19
N GLU A 90 -14.98 -3.70 -11.33
CA GLU A 90 -14.09 -3.47 -12.46
C GLU A 90 -12.61 -3.70 -12.05
N PRO A 91 -11.71 -3.97 -13.01
CA PRO A 91 -10.27 -3.94 -12.76
C PRO A 91 -9.77 -2.49 -12.53
N GLU A 92 -8.63 -2.35 -11.86
CA GLU A 92 -7.89 -1.08 -11.79
C GLU A 92 -6.79 -1.01 -12.85
N PHE A 93 -6.25 -2.17 -13.24
CA PHE A 93 -5.21 -2.31 -14.25
C PHE A 93 -5.55 -3.47 -15.19
N THR A 94 -5.20 -3.32 -16.45
CA THR A 94 -5.33 -4.39 -17.45
C THR A 94 -4.13 -4.48 -18.40
N HIS A 95 -3.17 -3.57 -18.28
CA HIS A 95 -1.99 -3.49 -19.16
C HIS A 95 -1.10 -4.74 -19.12
N GLN A 96 -1.15 -5.54 -18.04
CA GLN A 96 -0.39 -6.79 -17.94
C GLN A 96 -1.05 -7.98 -18.66
N ILE A 97 -2.33 -7.84 -19.00
CA ILE A 97 -3.16 -8.92 -19.57
C ILE A 97 -3.45 -8.65 -21.05
N PHE A 98 -3.81 -7.41 -21.40
CA PHE A 98 -4.07 -7.00 -22.77
C PHE A 98 -2.88 -6.19 -23.33
N ARG A 99 -3.15 -4.99 -23.83
CA ARG A 99 -2.15 -4.09 -24.40
C ARG A 99 -1.66 -3.10 -23.35
N GLU A 100 -0.47 -2.54 -23.55
CA GLU A 100 0.14 -1.56 -22.64
C GLU A 100 -0.71 -0.31 -22.42
N ASP A 101 -1.49 0.08 -23.45
CA ASP A 101 -2.44 1.19 -23.41
C ASP A 101 -3.82 0.81 -22.85
N GLU A 102 -3.95 -0.39 -22.28
CA GLU A 102 -5.18 -0.90 -21.67
C GLU A 102 -6.35 -0.98 -22.66
N THR A 103 -6.07 -1.23 -23.94
CA THR A 103 -7.10 -1.39 -24.97
C THR A 103 -7.28 -2.84 -25.45
N ILE A 104 -8.47 -3.12 -25.98
CA ILE A 104 -8.80 -4.34 -26.72
C ILE A 104 -9.27 -3.95 -28.12
N PHE A 105 -8.60 -4.48 -29.15
CA PHE A 105 -8.91 -4.21 -30.55
C PHE A 105 -9.76 -5.31 -31.20
N GLY A 106 -10.65 -4.87 -32.09
CA GLY A 106 -11.34 -5.69 -33.07
C GLY A 106 -12.76 -6.10 -32.69
N TYR A 107 -13.35 -5.48 -31.68
CA TYR A 107 -14.70 -5.80 -31.19
C TYR A 107 -15.54 -4.54 -31.02
N LYS A 108 -16.80 -4.61 -31.43
CA LYS A 108 -17.80 -3.58 -31.18
C LYS A 108 -18.74 -4.02 -30.06
N ASP A 109 -19.09 -3.10 -29.16
CA ASP A 109 -19.94 -3.35 -27.99
C ASP A 109 -19.44 -4.54 -27.15
N LEU A 110 -18.10 -4.64 -26.99
CA LEU A 110 -17.46 -5.73 -26.26
C LEU A 110 -17.89 -5.72 -24.79
N ARG A 111 -18.21 -6.90 -24.26
CA ARG A 111 -18.30 -7.16 -22.82
C ARG A 111 -17.58 -8.45 -22.48
N VAL A 112 -16.76 -8.39 -21.45
CA VAL A 112 -15.99 -9.52 -20.92
C VAL A 112 -16.41 -9.73 -19.48
N ASN A 113 -17.37 -10.63 -19.26
CA ASN A 113 -17.82 -10.98 -17.91
C ASN A 113 -16.96 -12.12 -17.36
N VAL A 114 -16.32 -11.89 -16.22
CA VAL A 114 -15.50 -12.87 -15.50
C VAL A 114 -16.23 -13.23 -14.21
N TYR A 115 -16.72 -14.45 -14.12
CA TYR A 115 -17.40 -14.99 -12.95
C TYR A 115 -16.44 -15.87 -12.16
N ALA A 116 -16.34 -15.67 -10.86
CA ALA A 116 -15.59 -16.56 -9.97
C ALA A 116 -16.51 -17.10 -8.86
N THR A 117 -16.41 -18.39 -8.56
CA THR A 117 -17.12 -18.96 -7.41
C THR A 117 -16.59 -18.34 -6.11
N ALA A 118 -17.48 -18.00 -5.18
CA ALA A 118 -17.13 -17.22 -4.00
C ALA A 118 -16.14 -17.91 -3.06
N GLY A 119 -16.14 -19.25 -2.99
CA GLY A 119 -15.24 -20.03 -2.17
C GLY A 119 -13.95 -20.42 -2.91
N THR A 120 -14.05 -21.33 -3.87
CA THR A 120 -12.88 -21.94 -4.52
C THR A 120 -12.34 -21.17 -5.72
N PHE A 121 -12.97 -20.07 -6.14
CA PHE A 121 -12.51 -19.19 -7.22
C PHE A 121 -12.46 -19.85 -8.61
N ARG A 122 -13.25 -20.89 -8.87
CA ARG A 122 -13.37 -21.42 -10.24
C ARG A 122 -13.90 -20.33 -11.15
N THR A 123 -13.20 -20.08 -12.25
CA THR A 123 -13.46 -18.93 -13.13
C THR A 123 -14.18 -19.34 -14.41
N TYR A 124 -15.18 -18.57 -14.80
CA TYR A 124 -15.86 -18.63 -16.10
C TYR A 124 -15.77 -17.28 -16.79
N VAL A 125 -15.37 -17.29 -18.06
CA VAL A 125 -15.28 -16.09 -18.90
C VAL A 125 -16.32 -16.15 -20.00
N GLU A 126 -17.18 -15.13 -20.03
CA GLU A 126 -18.15 -14.90 -21.09
C GLU A 126 -17.76 -13.66 -21.88
N VAL A 127 -17.52 -13.84 -23.18
CA VAL A 127 -17.20 -12.74 -24.11
C VAL A 127 -18.37 -12.54 -25.05
N THR A 128 -18.95 -11.35 -25.04
CA THR A 128 -20.03 -10.94 -25.95
C THR A 128 -19.67 -9.67 -26.70
N TYR A 129 -20.13 -9.54 -27.94
CA TYR A 129 -19.88 -8.39 -28.81
C TYR A 129 -20.94 -8.36 -29.92
N SER A 130 -21.18 -7.19 -30.50
CA SER A 130 -22.09 -7.03 -31.64
C SER A 130 -21.41 -7.31 -32.98
N GLU A 131 -20.13 -6.96 -33.11
CA GLU A 131 -19.34 -7.15 -34.32
C GLU A 131 -17.88 -7.48 -33.99
N LYS A 132 -17.23 -8.32 -34.82
CA LYS A 132 -15.81 -8.68 -34.71
C LYS A 132 -15.10 -8.50 -36.05
N VAL A 133 -13.95 -7.85 -36.03
CA VAL A 133 -13.08 -7.65 -37.20
C VAL A 133 -12.61 -8.99 -37.76
N LYS A 134 -12.70 -9.16 -39.09
CA LYS A 134 -12.30 -10.40 -39.82
C LYS A 134 -11.02 -10.24 -40.64
N SER A 135 -10.21 -9.22 -40.35
CA SER A 135 -8.95 -8.96 -41.07
C SER A 135 -7.90 -10.00 -40.72
N THR A 136 -7.20 -10.53 -41.74
CA THR A 136 -6.03 -11.40 -41.55
C THR A 136 -4.75 -10.62 -41.31
N LEU A 137 -4.68 -9.36 -41.77
CA LEU A 137 -3.50 -8.49 -41.63
C LEU A 137 -3.44 -7.81 -40.25
N ASN A 138 -4.60 -7.58 -39.64
CA ASN A 138 -4.73 -7.02 -38.29
C ASN A 138 -5.92 -7.68 -37.60
N PRO A 139 -5.77 -8.92 -37.08
CA PRO A 139 -6.86 -9.65 -36.45
C PRO A 139 -7.29 -8.98 -35.14
N ALA A 140 -8.54 -9.25 -34.75
CA ALA A 140 -9.03 -8.88 -33.42
C ALA A 140 -8.25 -9.61 -32.32
N ASP A 141 -8.08 -8.96 -31.17
CA ASP A 141 -7.36 -9.51 -30.03
C ASP A 141 -8.04 -10.78 -29.51
N ASP A 142 -7.27 -11.79 -29.14
CA ASP A 142 -7.84 -13.00 -28.55
C ASP A 142 -8.00 -12.82 -27.04
N VAL A 143 -9.13 -12.23 -26.64
CA VAL A 143 -9.49 -11.95 -25.24
C VAL A 143 -9.45 -13.22 -24.38
N VAL A 144 -9.94 -14.34 -24.91
CA VAL A 144 -9.99 -15.61 -24.16
C VAL A 144 -8.58 -16.17 -23.99
N ALA A 145 -7.73 -16.13 -25.02
CA ALA A 145 -6.35 -16.58 -24.90
C ALA A 145 -5.52 -15.68 -23.96
N ALA A 146 -5.74 -14.36 -24.01
CA ALA A 146 -5.09 -13.40 -23.12
C ALA A 146 -5.40 -13.72 -21.64
N LEU A 147 -6.67 -13.93 -21.30
CA LEU A 147 -7.07 -14.32 -19.95
C LEU A 147 -6.58 -15.73 -19.58
N ARG A 148 -6.68 -16.70 -20.50
CA ARG A 148 -6.26 -18.11 -20.27
C ARG A 148 -4.77 -18.23 -19.95
N LYS A 149 -3.92 -17.35 -20.48
CA LYS A 149 -2.49 -17.30 -20.14
C LYS A 149 -2.23 -17.12 -18.64
N HIS A 150 -3.15 -16.45 -17.93
CA HIS A 150 -3.03 -16.14 -16.51
C HIS A 150 -3.94 -17.02 -15.64
N PHE A 151 -5.21 -17.22 -16.03
CA PHE A 151 -6.15 -18.10 -15.31
C PHE A 151 -5.89 -19.60 -15.52
N GLY A 152 -5.04 -19.96 -16.48
CA GLY A 152 -4.70 -21.33 -16.80
C GLY A 152 -5.82 -22.11 -17.50
N ASP A 153 -5.56 -23.38 -17.74
CA ASP A 153 -6.48 -24.25 -18.48
C ASP A 153 -7.78 -24.58 -17.74
N GLU A 154 -7.80 -24.41 -16.41
CA GLU A 154 -9.02 -24.55 -15.59
C GLU A 154 -10.05 -23.45 -15.86
N MET A 155 -9.68 -22.36 -16.54
CA MET A 155 -10.60 -21.29 -16.91
C MET A 155 -11.69 -21.81 -17.85
N LEU A 156 -12.94 -21.74 -17.39
CA LEU A 156 -14.11 -22.21 -18.11
C LEU A 156 -14.58 -21.15 -19.11
N VAL A 157 -15.06 -21.61 -20.25
CA VAL A 157 -15.75 -20.81 -21.28
C VAL A 157 -17.12 -21.41 -21.63
N ASP A 158 -17.49 -22.49 -20.95
CA ASP A 158 -18.78 -23.15 -21.06
C ASP A 158 -19.60 -22.88 -19.80
N ARG A 159 -20.80 -22.34 -19.99
CA ARG A 159 -21.67 -21.92 -18.89
C ARG A 159 -22.18 -23.10 -18.07
N ASP A 160 -22.54 -24.21 -18.72
CA ASP A 160 -23.09 -25.38 -18.03
C ASP A 160 -22.02 -26.06 -17.17
N ALA A 161 -20.78 -26.14 -17.65
CA ALA A 161 -19.62 -26.57 -16.88
C ALA A 161 -19.40 -25.67 -15.66
N PHE A 162 -19.57 -24.35 -15.79
CA PHE A 162 -19.46 -23.42 -14.66
C PHE A 162 -20.59 -23.61 -13.65
N LEU A 163 -21.84 -23.79 -14.08
CA LEU A 163 -22.97 -24.08 -13.17
C LEU A 163 -22.76 -25.39 -12.41
N ALA A 164 -22.21 -26.42 -13.07
CA ALA A 164 -21.82 -27.66 -12.40
C ALA A 164 -20.68 -27.47 -11.40
N ALA A 165 -19.70 -26.60 -11.70
CA ALA A 165 -18.63 -26.23 -10.79
C ALA A 165 -19.15 -25.45 -9.57
N LEU A 166 -20.07 -24.50 -9.78
CA LEU A 166 -20.72 -23.70 -8.75
C LEU A 166 -21.51 -24.57 -7.76
N ALA A 167 -22.24 -25.57 -8.26
CA ALA A 167 -22.95 -26.52 -7.41
C ALA A 167 -22.00 -27.35 -6.52
N LYS A 168 -20.79 -27.68 -7.01
CA LYS A 168 -19.76 -28.35 -6.22
C LYS A 168 -19.14 -27.40 -5.18
N ASP A 169 -18.92 -26.15 -5.54
CA ASP A 169 -18.37 -25.10 -4.67
C ASP A 169 -19.18 -24.90 -3.39
N ALA A 170 -20.52 -24.90 -3.51
CA ALA A 170 -21.46 -24.68 -2.40
C ALA A 170 -21.33 -25.66 -1.22
N SER A 171 -20.62 -26.79 -1.40
CA SER A 171 -20.35 -27.77 -0.35
C SER A 171 -18.85 -28.05 -0.16
N ALA A 172 -17.98 -27.35 -0.89
CA ALA A 172 -16.55 -27.56 -0.84
C ALA A 172 -16.00 -27.09 0.52
N PRO A 173 -15.18 -27.90 1.19
CA PRO A 173 -14.46 -27.43 2.37
C PRO A 173 -13.41 -26.40 1.98
N ILE A 174 -13.00 -25.55 2.93
CA ILE A 174 -11.82 -24.70 2.76
C ILE A 174 -10.61 -25.62 2.50
N PRO A 175 -9.82 -25.40 1.42
CA PRO A 175 -8.68 -26.26 1.10
C PRO A 175 -7.62 -26.33 2.20
N GLY A 176 -6.70 -27.31 2.12
CA GLY A 176 -5.59 -27.45 3.08
C GLY A 176 -6.04 -27.69 4.52
N GLY A 177 -7.15 -28.42 4.72
CA GLY A 177 -7.73 -28.66 6.05
C GLY A 177 -8.22 -27.40 6.77
N GLY A 178 -8.42 -26.29 6.05
CA GLY A 178 -8.86 -25.02 6.60
C GLY A 178 -7.75 -24.13 7.19
N GLY A 179 -6.49 -24.58 7.20
CA GLY A 179 -5.35 -23.78 7.63
C GLY A 179 -5.34 -23.37 9.11
N GLU A 180 -4.30 -22.67 9.51
CA GLU A 180 -4.14 -22.14 10.87
C GLU A 180 -4.97 -20.87 11.05
N VAL A 181 -5.99 -20.87 11.91
CA VAL A 181 -6.76 -19.66 12.24
C VAL A 181 -5.95 -18.75 13.15
N VAL A 182 -5.59 -17.55 12.68
CA VAL A 182 -4.79 -16.57 13.43
C VAL A 182 -5.64 -15.41 13.97
N SER A 183 -6.73 -15.08 13.28
CA SER A 183 -7.67 -14.04 13.72
C SER A 183 -9.11 -14.49 13.47
N ARG A 184 -10.03 -14.08 14.36
CA ARG A 184 -11.47 -14.38 14.30
C ARG A 184 -12.27 -13.18 14.80
N TRP A 185 -13.32 -12.79 14.09
CA TRP A 185 -14.27 -11.77 14.50
C TRP A 185 -15.63 -11.94 13.81
N THR A 186 -16.63 -11.20 14.28
CA THR A 186 -17.92 -11.01 13.59
C THR A 186 -17.90 -9.59 13.01
N ALA A 187 -18.27 -9.41 11.75
CA ALA A 187 -18.30 -8.08 11.14
C ALA A 187 -19.48 -7.26 11.70
N ASP A 188 -19.30 -5.95 11.84
CA ASP A 188 -20.35 -5.07 12.36
C ASP A 188 -21.60 -5.16 11.48
N GLY A 189 -22.74 -5.51 12.08
CA GLY A 189 -24.01 -5.67 11.38
C GLY A 189 -24.19 -7.00 10.64
N ASP A 190 -23.29 -7.97 10.82
CA ASP A 190 -23.37 -9.31 10.22
C ASP A 190 -23.16 -10.41 11.27
N ASP A 191 -24.17 -10.59 12.13
CA ASP A 191 -24.12 -11.56 13.23
C ASP A 191 -24.20 -13.02 12.76
N GLU A 192 -24.60 -13.26 11.50
CA GLU A 192 -24.78 -14.59 10.95
C GLU A 192 -23.47 -15.22 10.45
N HIS A 193 -22.45 -14.41 10.17
CA HIS A 193 -21.18 -14.89 9.63
C HIS A 193 -20.02 -14.69 10.62
N GLU A 194 -19.07 -15.61 10.56
CA GLU A 194 -17.79 -15.50 11.22
C GLU A 194 -16.71 -15.17 10.17
N CYS A 195 -15.93 -14.14 10.45
CA CYS A 195 -14.76 -13.79 9.65
C CYS A 195 -13.50 -14.34 10.34
N THR A 196 -12.61 -14.94 9.54
CA THR A 196 -11.32 -15.46 10.00
C THR A 196 -10.20 -15.05 9.07
N VAL A 197 -9.00 -14.78 9.62
CA VAL A 197 -7.77 -14.82 8.82
C VAL A 197 -7.10 -16.16 9.11
N ARG A 198 -6.87 -16.94 8.05
CA ARG A 198 -6.27 -18.27 8.06
C ARG A 198 -4.92 -18.26 7.34
N VAL A 199 -3.95 -18.99 7.86
CA VAL A 199 -2.60 -19.11 7.31
C VAL A 199 -2.38 -20.51 6.76
N PHE A 200 -1.83 -20.57 5.56
CA PHE A 200 -1.49 -21.79 4.84
C PHE A 200 -0.03 -21.72 4.37
N LYS A 201 0.61 -22.87 4.21
CA LYS A 201 1.80 -22.94 3.36
C LYS A 201 1.33 -23.04 1.93
N LEU A 202 1.92 -22.24 1.05
CA LEU A 202 1.45 -22.20 -0.34
C LEU A 202 1.74 -23.51 -1.08
N ALA A 203 2.88 -24.14 -0.78
CA ALA A 203 3.32 -25.40 -1.37
C ALA A 203 2.49 -26.63 -0.94
N ASP A 204 1.50 -26.47 -0.06
CA ASP A 204 0.60 -27.58 0.31
C ASP A 204 -0.26 -27.99 -0.92
N GLU A 205 -0.40 -29.30 -1.15
CA GLU A 205 -0.97 -29.90 -2.37
C GLU A 205 -2.38 -29.38 -2.70
N ASP A 206 -3.23 -29.14 -1.69
CA ASP A 206 -4.59 -28.61 -1.87
C ASP A 206 -4.65 -27.08 -1.90
N VAL A 207 -3.59 -26.39 -1.48
CA VAL A 207 -3.57 -24.92 -1.32
C VAL A 207 -3.09 -24.26 -2.60
N TYR A 208 -2.02 -24.77 -3.22
CA TYR A 208 -1.51 -24.19 -4.47
C TYR A 208 -2.56 -24.14 -5.59
N PRO A 209 -3.28 -25.23 -5.92
CA PRO A 209 -4.31 -25.18 -6.97
C PRO A 209 -5.44 -24.20 -6.63
N TRP A 210 -5.72 -23.96 -5.36
CA TRP A 210 -6.67 -22.93 -4.94
C TRP A 210 -6.13 -21.52 -5.13
N HIS A 211 -4.90 -21.26 -4.72
CA HIS A 211 -4.23 -19.98 -4.96
C HIS A 211 -4.14 -19.64 -6.44
N ALA A 212 -3.75 -20.59 -7.28
CA ALA A 212 -3.61 -20.39 -8.73
C ALA A 212 -4.90 -19.87 -9.39
N ARG A 213 -6.08 -20.14 -8.81
CA ARG A 213 -7.36 -19.65 -9.33
C ARG A 213 -7.63 -18.18 -9.01
N PHE A 214 -7.05 -17.63 -7.94
CA PHE A 214 -7.26 -16.23 -7.55
C PHE A 214 -6.00 -15.36 -7.64
N GLU A 215 -4.82 -15.93 -7.80
CA GLU A 215 -3.57 -15.22 -8.09
C GLU A 215 -3.69 -14.25 -9.28
N PRO A 216 -4.37 -14.58 -10.40
CA PRO A 216 -4.55 -13.65 -11.52
C PRO A 216 -5.25 -12.35 -11.15
N PHE A 217 -6.05 -12.34 -10.07
CA PHE A 217 -6.67 -11.10 -9.58
C PHE A 217 -5.62 -10.07 -9.12
N THR A 218 -4.41 -10.49 -8.76
CA THR A 218 -3.33 -9.54 -8.44
C THR A 218 -2.97 -8.64 -9.62
N LEU A 219 -3.00 -9.16 -10.85
CA LEU A 219 -2.66 -8.42 -12.08
C LEU A 219 -3.65 -7.28 -12.36
N PHE A 220 -4.87 -7.38 -11.83
CA PHE A 220 -5.92 -6.38 -12.03
C PHE A 220 -5.94 -5.27 -10.95
N TYR A 221 -5.21 -5.44 -9.85
CA TYR A 221 -5.28 -4.55 -8.67
C TYR A 221 -3.92 -4.17 -8.07
N ILE A 222 -2.83 -4.74 -8.57
CA ILE A 222 -1.47 -4.45 -8.14
C ILE A 222 -0.64 -4.20 -9.39
N ASP A 223 -0.31 -2.93 -9.60
CA ASP A 223 0.65 -2.53 -10.63
C ASP A 223 2.03 -3.16 -10.34
N GLY A 224 2.65 -3.72 -11.38
CA GLY A 224 3.90 -4.48 -11.26
C GLY A 224 3.80 -5.85 -10.58
N ALA A 225 2.59 -6.41 -10.40
CA ALA A 225 2.44 -7.78 -9.92
C ALA A 225 3.16 -8.81 -10.81
N SER A 226 3.69 -9.85 -10.17
CA SER A 226 4.28 -11.00 -10.84
C SER A 226 3.89 -12.29 -10.13
N ALA A 227 3.82 -13.37 -10.89
CA ALA A 227 3.55 -14.70 -10.33
C ALA A 227 4.66 -15.11 -9.37
N ILE A 228 4.29 -15.80 -8.29
CA ILE A 228 5.25 -16.26 -7.27
C ILE A 228 5.64 -17.73 -7.50
N ASP A 229 6.86 -18.10 -7.10
CA ASP A 229 7.32 -19.49 -7.12
C ASP A 229 6.57 -20.30 -6.05
N THR A 230 5.65 -21.14 -6.48
CA THR A 230 4.75 -21.87 -5.59
C THR A 230 5.31 -23.19 -5.08
N GLU A 231 6.47 -23.63 -5.59
CA GLU A 231 7.19 -24.79 -5.07
C GLU A 231 8.04 -24.44 -3.85
N ASP A 232 8.35 -23.16 -3.62
CA ASP A 232 9.09 -22.71 -2.43
C ASP A 232 8.20 -22.73 -1.17
N GLU A 233 8.51 -23.65 -0.25
CA GLU A 233 7.82 -23.86 1.02
C GLU A 233 7.81 -22.64 1.96
N LYS A 234 8.60 -21.60 1.68
CA LYS A 234 8.66 -20.36 2.48
C LYS A 234 7.53 -19.39 2.18
N TRP A 235 6.76 -19.62 1.11
CA TRP A 235 5.56 -18.82 0.84
C TRP A 235 4.42 -19.20 1.76
N LEU A 236 3.85 -18.18 2.38
CA LEU A 236 2.63 -18.27 3.15
C LEU A 236 1.50 -17.57 2.41
N LEU A 237 0.32 -18.18 2.46
CA LEU A 237 -0.95 -17.56 2.10
C LEU A 237 -1.70 -17.17 3.37
N PHE A 238 -2.09 -15.90 3.47
CA PHE A 238 -3.04 -15.39 4.45
C PHE A 238 -4.38 -15.19 3.74
N ALA A 239 -5.38 -16.02 4.02
CA ALA A 239 -6.71 -15.94 3.42
C ALA A 239 -7.73 -15.43 4.44
N THR A 240 -8.52 -14.43 4.05
CA THR A 240 -9.63 -13.92 4.85
C THR A 240 -10.93 -14.56 4.41
N ILE A 241 -11.47 -15.41 5.27
CA ILE A 241 -12.68 -16.19 5.00
C ILE A 241 -13.84 -15.65 5.82
N ARG A 242 -14.96 -15.36 5.15
CA ARG A 242 -16.27 -15.11 5.77
C ARG A 242 -17.10 -16.38 5.61
N ALA A 243 -17.48 -17.02 6.71
CA ALA A 243 -18.24 -18.27 6.70
C ALA A 243 -19.54 -18.15 7.51
N SER A 244 -20.61 -18.82 7.07
CA SER A 244 -21.86 -18.89 7.80
C SER A 244 -21.68 -19.65 9.12
N LYS A 245 -22.19 -19.11 10.23
CA LYS A 245 -22.18 -19.80 11.53
C LYS A 245 -23.10 -21.02 11.54
N LYS A 246 -24.10 -21.07 10.65
CA LYS A 246 -25.04 -22.20 10.52
C LYS A 246 -24.47 -23.32 9.67
N ASN A 247 -23.73 -22.98 8.62
CA ASN A 247 -23.09 -23.93 7.71
C ASN A 247 -21.65 -23.48 7.40
N PRO A 248 -20.61 -24.02 8.06
CA PRO A 248 -19.23 -23.63 7.81
C PRO A 248 -18.71 -23.91 6.39
N ASN A 249 -19.40 -24.77 5.62
CA ASN A 249 -19.08 -25.01 4.21
C ASN A 249 -19.69 -23.96 3.26
N ASP A 250 -20.54 -23.07 3.78
CA ASP A 250 -20.95 -21.84 3.10
C ASP A 250 -19.98 -20.73 3.50
N TRP A 251 -18.98 -20.51 2.65
CA TRP A 251 -17.89 -19.57 2.91
C TRP A 251 -17.45 -18.84 1.65
N THR A 252 -16.87 -17.67 1.85
CA THR A 252 -16.37 -16.79 0.81
C THR A 252 -14.95 -16.35 1.14
N LEU A 253 -14.04 -16.44 0.17
CA LEU A 253 -12.75 -15.78 0.24
C LEU A 253 -12.94 -14.29 -0.10
N THR A 254 -12.63 -13.42 0.85
CA THR A 254 -12.92 -11.97 0.76
C THR A 254 -11.67 -11.12 0.52
N ALA A 255 -10.52 -11.62 0.96
CA ALA A 255 -9.22 -10.98 0.80
C ALA A 255 -8.11 -12.02 0.96
N PHE A 256 -6.96 -11.79 0.35
CA PHE A 256 -5.79 -12.62 0.52
C PHE A 256 -4.50 -11.80 0.54
N ALA A 257 -3.45 -12.38 1.10
CA ALA A 257 -2.10 -11.86 1.02
C ALA A 257 -1.08 -12.98 0.94
N THR A 258 0.00 -12.76 0.20
CA THR A 258 1.15 -13.65 0.12
C THR A 258 2.30 -13.07 0.92
N ALA A 259 3.03 -13.91 1.65
CA ALA A 259 4.18 -13.46 2.42
C ALA A 259 5.31 -14.47 2.35
N TYR A 260 6.54 -13.97 2.19
CA TYR A 260 7.73 -14.81 2.13
C TYR A 260 8.49 -14.81 3.45
N GLN A 261 9.02 -15.97 3.82
CA GLN A 261 9.85 -16.15 5.01
C GLN A 261 11.34 -16.05 4.67
N PHE A 262 11.93 -14.87 4.85
CA PHE A 262 13.35 -14.64 4.65
C PHE A 262 14.18 -15.11 5.85
N TYR A 263 15.25 -15.86 5.58
CA TYR A 263 16.26 -16.15 6.59
C TYR A 263 16.99 -14.86 7.00
N VAL A 264 17.18 -14.71 8.31
CA VAL A 264 17.94 -13.64 8.93
C VAL A 264 19.02 -14.26 9.80
N TYR A 265 20.27 -14.06 9.41
CA TYR A 265 21.42 -14.55 10.15
C TYR A 265 21.41 -14.13 11.65
N PRO A 266 21.83 -15.02 12.57
CA PRO A 266 22.26 -16.40 12.33
C PRO A 266 21.14 -17.45 12.35
N ASP A 267 19.98 -17.15 12.91
CA ASP A 267 18.99 -18.17 13.28
C ASP A 267 17.54 -17.65 13.33
N LYS A 268 17.27 -16.52 12.67
CA LYS A 268 15.96 -15.87 12.69
C LYS A 268 15.29 -15.89 11.32
N THR A 269 14.01 -15.59 11.34
CA THR A 269 13.17 -15.44 10.13
C THR A 269 12.54 -14.06 10.13
N ARG A 270 12.39 -13.47 8.96
CA ARG A 270 11.63 -12.24 8.71
C ARG A 270 10.48 -12.58 7.77
N THR A 271 9.27 -12.22 8.14
CA THR A 271 8.14 -12.28 7.22
C THR A 271 8.13 -11.01 6.36
N ARG A 272 8.04 -11.12 5.04
CA ARG A 272 7.81 -9.99 4.14
C ARG A 272 6.49 -10.18 3.44
N LEU A 273 5.56 -9.25 3.64
CA LEU A 273 4.36 -9.15 2.82
C LEU A 273 4.80 -8.87 1.37
N SER A 274 4.33 -9.68 0.43
CA SER A 274 4.53 -9.49 -1.00
C SER A 274 3.27 -8.86 -1.59
N GLN A 275 2.22 -9.64 -1.81
CA GLN A 275 0.96 -9.17 -2.40
C GLN A 275 -0.14 -9.11 -1.34
N ILE A 276 -1.03 -8.13 -1.43
CA ILE A 276 -2.25 -8.06 -0.63
C ILE A 276 -3.39 -7.52 -1.48
N VAL A 277 -4.48 -8.28 -1.54
CA VAL A 277 -5.70 -7.88 -2.25
C VAL A 277 -6.89 -8.05 -1.32
N VAL A 278 -7.65 -6.97 -1.14
CA VAL A 278 -9.02 -7.05 -0.64
C VAL A 278 -9.93 -6.89 -1.84
N LEU A 279 -10.74 -7.90 -2.15
CA LEU A 279 -11.56 -7.88 -3.35
C LEU A 279 -12.56 -6.71 -3.26
N PRO A 280 -12.86 -6.02 -4.38
CA PRO A 280 -13.58 -4.74 -4.35
C PRO A 280 -14.89 -4.74 -3.53
N PRO A 281 -15.78 -5.76 -3.62
CA PRO A 281 -17.02 -5.81 -2.82
C PRO A 281 -16.79 -5.86 -1.30
N PHE A 282 -15.57 -6.16 -0.85
CA PHE A 282 -15.19 -6.28 0.56
C PHE A 282 -14.22 -5.20 1.03
N GLN A 283 -13.85 -4.25 0.16
CA GLN A 283 -12.99 -3.13 0.53
C GLN A 283 -13.67 -2.20 1.54
N ARG A 284 -12.85 -1.37 2.20
CA ARG A 284 -13.28 -0.41 3.24
C ARG A 284 -13.97 -1.00 4.47
N LYS A 285 -14.06 -2.33 4.60
CA LYS A 285 -14.62 -3.06 5.76
C LYS A 285 -13.55 -3.46 6.81
N GLY A 286 -12.35 -2.90 6.73
CA GLY A 286 -11.25 -3.16 7.69
C GLY A 286 -10.43 -4.44 7.45
N LEU A 287 -10.75 -5.23 6.42
CA LEU A 287 -10.12 -6.54 6.16
C LEU A 287 -8.61 -6.48 5.94
N GLY A 288 -8.11 -5.51 5.17
CA GLY A 288 -6.66 -5.36 4.97
C GLY A 288 -5.91 -5.08 6.29
N GLY A 289 -6.53 -4.31 7.20
CA GLY A 289 -5.99 -4.07 8.53
C GLY A 289 -5.94 -5.34 9.40
N LYS A 290 -6.94 -6.22 9.25
CA LYS A 290 -7.02 -7.53 9.91
C LYS A 290 -5.95 -8.50 9.39
N ILE A 291 -5.66 -8.49 8.08
CA ILE A 291 -4.54 -9.26 7.52
C ILE A 291 -3.22 -8.79 8.12
N LEU A 292 -2.94 -7.49 8.12
CA LEU A 292 -1.70 -6.94 8.70
C LEU A 292 -1.56 -7.28 10.19
N GLU A 293 -2.66 -7.22 10.94
CA GLU A 293 -2.72 -7.67 12.34
C GLU A 293 -2.38 -9.15 12.48
N ALA A 294 -3.03 -10.01 11.70
CA ALA A 294 -2.78 -11.46 11.71
C ALA A 294 -1.34 -11.80 11.33
N MET A 295 -0.73 -11.08 10.38
CA MET A 295 0.68 -11.26 10.04
C MET A 295 1.61 -10.97 11.21
N ARG A 296 1.36 -9.88 11.97
CA ARG A 296 2.13 -9.59 13.19
C ARG A 296 1.97 -10.68 14.24
N VAL A 297 0.73 -11.13 14.46
CA VAL A 297 0.43 -12.21 15.43
C VAL A 297 1.12 -13.51 15.04
N ASN A 298 1.04 -13.92 13.76
CA ASN A 298 1.68 -15.13 13.26
C ASN A 298 3.21 -15.04 13.33
N ALA A 299 3.79 -13.89 12.98
CA ALA A 299 5.22 -13.67 13.07
C ALA A 299 5.71 -13.72 14.53
N ALA A 300 4.98 -13.08 15.46
CA ALA A 300 5.32 -13.07 16.87
C ALA A 300 5.22 -14.48 17.50
N SER A 301 4.15 -15.23 17.18
CA SER A 301 3.97 -16.60 17.70
C SER A 301 5.07 -17.56 17.21
N LYS A 302 5.64 -17.31 16.03
CA LYS A 302 6.75 -18.08 15.45
C LYS A 302 8.14 -17.54 15.81
N GLY A 303 8.22 -16.50 16.64
CA GLY A 303 9.49 -15.91 17.05
C GLY A 303 10.28 -15.26 15.90
N HIS A 304 9.58 -14.77 14.86
CA HIS A 304 10.21 -14.04 13.78
C HIS A 304 10.78 -12.71 14.27
N LYS A 305 11.84 -12.24 13.60
CA LYS A 305 12.54 -10.99 13.94
C LYS A 305 11.64 -9.78 13.75
N ASP A 306 10.96 -9.70 12.61
CA ASP A 306 10.08 -8.60 12.23
C ASP A 306 9.24 -8.96 10.99
N VAL A 307 8.24 -8.12 10.73
CA VAL A 307 7.41 -8.09 9.54
C VAL A 307 7.79 -6.88 8.69
N THR A 308 8.06 -7.13 7.42
CA THR A 308 8.36 -6.13 6.39
C THR A 308 7.32 -6.18 5.28
N VAL A 309 7.32 -5.18 4.40
CA VAL A 309 6.44 -5.12 3.23
C VAL A 309 7.33 -4.82 2.03
N GLU A 310 7.11 -5.55 0.95
CA GLU A 310 7.72 -5.33 -0.36
C GLU A 310 7.03 -4.13 -1.01
N ASP A 311 7.83 -3.12 -1.37
CA ASP A 311 7.44 -1.92 -2.12
C ASP A 311 6.00 -1.43 -1.87
N PRO A 312 5.67 -1.03 -0.63
CA PRO A 312 4.31 -0.68 -0.26
C PRO A 312 3.81 0.56 -1.02
N THR A 313 2.63 0.45 -1.63
CA THR A 313 1.92 1.62 -2.16
C THR A 313 1.64 2.65 -1.06
N PRO A 314 1.47 3.95 -1.37
CA PRO A 314 1.11 4.95 -0.37
C PRO A 314 -0.17 4.59 0.41
N GLN A 315 -1.14 3.96 -0.24
CA GLN A 315 -2.38 3.47 0.33
C GLN A 315 -2.12 2.36 1.36
N LEU A 316 -1.31 1.35 1.00
CA LEU A 316 -0.94 0.26 1.90
C LEU A 316 -0.10 0.77 3.07
N GLN A 317 0.83 1.70 2.84
CA GLN A 317 1.62 2.30 3.90
C GLN A 317 0.74 3.06 4.91
N ARG A 318 -0.27 3.83 4.45
CA ARG A 318 -1.25 4.48 5.34
C ARG A 318 -2.05 3.47 6.16
N LEU A 319 -2.53 2.39 5.53
CA LEU A 319 -3.24 1.32 6.23
C LEU A 319 -2.38 0.66 7.31
N ARG A 320 -1.10 0.40 6.98
CA ARG A 320 -0.11 -0.16 7.90
C ARG A 320 0.16 0.78 9.07
N ASP A 321 0.36 2.07 8.80
CA ASP A 321 0.58 3.07 9.85
C ASP A 321 -0.61 3.12 10.84
N VAL A 322 -1.85 3.11 10.34
CA VAL A 322 -3.05 3.06 11.21
C VAL A 322 -3.07 1.78 12.05
N SER A 323 -2.84 0.62 11.44
CA SER A 323 -2.88 -0.68 12.11
C SER A 323 -1.80 -0.78 13.20
N ASP A 324 -0.57 -0.38 12.88
CA ASP A 324 0.58 -0.46 13.80
C ASP A 324 0.49 0.59 14.92
N VAL A 325 0.05 1.82 14.63
CA VAL A 325 -0.15 2.84 15.66
C VAL A 325 -1.25 2.42 16.65
N ARG A 326 -2.38 1.87 16.19
CA ARG A 326 -3.43 1.34 17.08
C ARG A 326 -2.90 0.22 17.98
N ALA A 327 -2.11 -0.69 17.41
CA ALA A 327 -1.49 -1.76 18.18
C ALA A 327 -0.51 -1.24 19.24
N LEU A 328 0.25 -0.19 18.93
CA LEU A 328 1.17 0.45 19.87
C LEU A 328 0.46 1.23 20.98
N ILE A 329 -0.66 1.90 20.68
CA ILE A 329 -1.50 2.58 21.68
C ILE A 329 -2.00 1.58 22.73
N ALA A 330 -2.30 0.35 22.32
CA ALA A 330 -2.73 -0.72 23.22
C ALA A 330 -1.61 -1.25 24.15
N ILE A 331 -0.37 -0.76 24.02
CA ILE A 331 0.76 -1.13 24.89
C ILE A 331 1.04 0.03 25.88
N PRO A 332 0.64 -0.08 27.17
CA PRO A 332 0.77 1.00 28.14
C PRO A 332 2.20 1.53 28.33
N GLU A 333 3.20 0.64 28.23
CA GLU A 333 4.61 0.98 28.37
C GLU A 333 5.08 1.90 27.23
N VAL A 334 4.58 1.69 26.01
CA VAL A 334 4.84 2.56 24.86
C VAL A 334 4.24 3.94 25.11
N MET A 335 2.97 4.01 25.53
CA MET A 335 2.30 5.29 25.77
C MET A 335 2.93 6.08 26.92
N THR A 336 3.39 5.39 27.96
CA THR A 336 4.14 6.01 29.06
C THR A 336 5.47 6.60 28.56
N ALA A 337 6.16 5.92 27.64
CA ALA A 337 7.38 6.47 27.04
C ALA A 337 7.08 7.69 26.15
N VAL A 338 6.01 7.65 25.36
CA VAL A 338 5.55 8.79 24.55
C VAL A 338 5.28 10.00 25.44
N GLN A 339 4.52 9.83 26.52
CA GLN A 339 4.22 10.91 27.49
C GLN A 339 5.48 11.47 28.14
N ARG A 340 6.43 10.61 28.51
CA ARG A 340 7.72 11.01 29.09
C ARG A 340 8.54 11.86 28.11
N CYS A 341 8.62 11.44 26.85
CA CYS A 341 9.31 12.20 25.80
C CYS A 341 8.61 13.53 25.50
N ALA A 342 7.28 13.54 25.43
CA ALA A 342 6.49 14.76 25.27
C ALA A 342 6.69 15.75 26.44
N ALA A 343 6.71 15.25 27.67
CA ALA A 343 6.98 16.08 28.85
C ALA A 343 8.39 16.69 28.82
N LYS A 344 9.42 15.90 28.47
CA LYS A 344 10.79 16.42 28.26
C LYS A 344 10.84 17.46 27.15
N ALA A 345 10.11 17.26 26.06
CA ALA A 345 10.07 18.21 24.95
C ALA A 345 9.39 19.53 25.35
N SER A 346 8.40 19.49 26.26
CA SER A 346 7.72 20.70 26.75
C SER A 346 8.61 21.64 27.55
N THR A 347 9.75 21.16 28.08
CA THR A 347 10.71 21.99 28.81
C THR A 347 11.82 22.57 27.93
N LEU A 348 11.78 22.32 26.62
CA LEU A 348 12.80 22.82 25.68
C LEU A 348 12.70 24.34 25.51
N SER A 349 13.86 24.96 25.35
CA SER A 349 14.05 26.39 25.09
C SER A 349 14.63 26.63 23.69
N ASP A 350 14.58 27.89 23.25
CA ASP A 350 15.27 28.31 22.03
C ASP A 350 16.79 28.09 22.16
N GLY A 351 17.36 27.28 21.27
CA GLY A 351 18.80 26.94 21.29
C GLY A 351 19.11 25.47 21.60
N ASP A 352 18.12 24.69 22.06
CA ASP A 352 18.31 23.28 22.46
C ASP A 352 18.52 22.29 21.30
N GLY A 353 18.83 22.73 20.07
CA GLY A 353 18.84 21.93 18.83
C GLY A 353 19.07 20.42 18.99
N LYS A 354 20.32 19.98 19.26
CA LYS A 354 20.65 18.55 19.44
C LYS A 354 20.00 17.91 20.67
N ALA A 355 19.84 18.64 21.76
CA ALA A 355 19.18 18.16 22.97
C ALA A 355 17.66 17.94 22.75
N GLY A 356 17.05 18.75 21.88
CA GLY A 356 15.65 18.64 21.48
C GLY A 356 15.37 17.36 20.70
N ILE A 357 16.21 17.02 19.73
CA ILE A 357 16.10 15.75 19.00
C ILE A 357 16.23 14.57 19.98
N ALA A 358 17.21 14.61 20.89
CA ALA A 358 17.43 13.55 21.88
C ALA A 358 16.25 13.38 22.85
N ALA A 359 15.49 14.44 23.14
CA ALA A 359 14.29 14.38 23.97
C ALA A 359 13.14 13.59 23.32
N LEU A 360 13.07 13.59 21.98
CA LEU A 360 12.01 12.96 21.18
C LEU A 360 12.45 11.68 20.49
N GLU A 361 13.73 11.31 20.56
CA GLU A 361 14.26 10.10 19.92
C GLU A 361 13.61 8.84 20.51
N LEU A 362 13.34 7.85 19.64
CA LEU A 362 12.74 6.58 20.03
C LEU A 362 13.66 5.84 21.03
N PRO A 363 13.22 5.60 22.27
CA PRO A 363 14.01 4.83 23.23
C PRO A 363 14.24 3.39 22.75
N SER A 364 15.44 2.85 22.98
CA SER A 364 15.82 1.52 22.50
C SER A 364 15.00 0.40 23.14
N ASP A 365 14.69 0.51 24.43
CA ASP A 365 13.81 -0.39 25.17
C ASP A 365 12.39 -0.44 24.58
N VAL A 366 11.86 0.72 24.17
CA VAL A 366 10.56 0.82 23.51
C VAL A 366 10.60 0.18 22.11
N ALA A 367 11.68 0.39 21.36
CA ALA A 367 11.88 -0.24 20.06
C ALA A 367 11.98 -1.77 20.16
N GLU A 368 12.69 -2.27 21.17
CA GLU A 368 12.83 -3.70 21.46
C GLU A 368 11.49 -4.31 21.91
N LEU A 369 10.74 -3.62 22.78
CA LEU A 369 9.42 -4.04 23.21
C LEU A 369 8.44 -4.14 22.02
N ALA A 370 8.40 -3.12 21.17
CA ALA A 370 7.55 -3.12 19.98
C ALA A 370 7.93 -4.23 19.00
N ARG A 371 9.23 -4.50 18.83
CA ARG A 371 9.69 -5.64 18.02
C ARG A 371 9.26 -6.97 18.64
N ALA A 372 9.41 -7.14 19.94
CA ALA A 372 9.07 -8.38 20.63
C ALA A 372 7.56 -8.66 20.65
N LYS A 373 6.73 -7.63 20.89
CA LYS A 373 5.27 -7.78 21.00
C LYS A 373 4.55 -7.77 19.64
N LEU A 374 5.04 -6.99 18.68
CA LEU A 374 4.33 -6.69 17.43
C LEU A 374 5.13 -7.02 16.15
N CYS A 375 6.38 -7.48 16.27
CA CYS A 375 7.26 -7.74 15.14
C CYS A 375 7.42 -6.53 14.19
N LEU A 376 7.38 -5.29 14.71
CA LEU A 376 7.59 -4.11 13.86
C LEU A 376 9.05 -4.01 13.41
N CYS A 377 9.26 -3.83 12.10
CA CYS A 377 10.58 -3.53 11.56
C CYS A 377 11.01 -2.11 11.97
N ALA A 378 12.32 -1.86 12.06
CA ALA A 378 12.84 -0.58 12.58
C ALA A 378 12.38 0.66 11.80
N PRO A 379 12.30 0.66 10.45
CA PRO A 379 11.74 1.79 9.70
C PRO A 379 10.28 2.08 10.08
N GLN A 380 9.45 1.04 10.19
CA GLN A 380 8.04 1.19 10.54
C GLN A 380 7.87 1.70 11.97
N MET A 381 8.64 1.15 12.92
CA MET A 381 8.58 1.61 14.31
C MET A 381 8.90 3.11 14.46
N ARG A 382 9.87 3.63 13.70
CA ARG A 382 10.18 5.07 13.71
C ARG A 382 9.03 5.93 13.18
N ARG A 383 8.36 5.48 12.10
CA ARG A 383 7.16 6.16 11.57
C ARG A 383 6.03 6.20 12.60
N CYS A 384 5.73 5.06 13.23
CA CYS A 384 4.68 4.98 14.24
C CYS A 384 5.03 5.80 15.49
N TRP A 385 6.31 5.84 15.89
CA TRP A 385 6.78 6.68 16.99
C TRP A 385 6.55 8.17 16.73
N GLU A 386 6.91 8.65 15.54
CA GLU A 386 6.63 10.02 15.10
C GLU A 386 5.12 10.31 15.12
N ALA A 387 4.28 9.37 14.69
CA ALA A 387 2.83 9.49 14.76
C ALA A 387 2.31 9.63 16.19
N LEU A 388 2.78 8.79 17.12
CA LEU A 388 2.36 8.85 18.53
C LEU A 388 2.75 10.18 19.19
N LEU A 389 3.98 10.67 18.94
CA LEU A 389 4.43 11.97 19.42
C LEU A 389 3.58 13.11 18.85
N PHE A 390 3.36 13.10 17.53
CA PHE A 390 2.56 14.12 16.84
C PHE A 390 1.14 14.17 17.37
N MET A 391 0.49 13.01 17.48
CA MET A 391 -0.88 12.90 17.99
C MET A 391 -0.97 13.34 19.46
N THR A 392 0.04 13.01 20.28
CA THR A 392 0.11 13.44 21.70
C THR A 392 0.24 14.95 21.83
N ALA A 393 1.12 15.56 21.02
CA ALA A 393 1.29 17.01 20.98
C ALA A 393 0.01 17.73 20.52
N LYS A 394 -0.65 17.22 19.48
CA LYS A 394 -1.92 17.75 18.96
C LYS A 394 -3.04 17.67 20.01
N LYS A 395 -3.15 16.55 20.72
CA LYS A 395 -4.11 16.36 21.82
C LYS A 395 -3.86 17.32 22.98
N ALA A 396 -2.61 17.66 23.25
CA ALA A 396 -2.21 18.62 24.28
C ALA A 396 -2.37 20.11 23.85
N GLY A 397 -2.70 20.38 22.58
CA GLY A 397 -2.77 21.76 22.07
C GLY A 397 -1.41 22.46 21.99
N ALA A 398 -0.33 21.70 21.78
CA ALA A 398 1.01 22.27 21.71
C ALA A 398 1.15 23.23 20.50
N PRO A 399 1.75 24.43 20.66
CA PRO A 399 1.94 25.36 19.55
C PRO A 399 2.90 24.83 18.48
N ASP A 400 2.54 25.00 17.21
CA ASP A 400 3.36 24.59 16.05
C ASP A 400 4.70 25.37 15.95
N THR A 401 4.80 26.51 16.63
CA THR A 401 6.02 27.34 16.67
C THR A 401 6.91 27.06 17.89
N SER A 402 6.51 26.12 18.76
CA SER A 402 7.25 25.81 19.99
C SER A 402 8.64 25.18 19.71
N PRO A 403 9.60 25.28 20.65
CA PRO A 403 10.86 24.55 20.56
C PRO A 403 10.68 23.04 20.36
N ALA A 404 9.64 22.46 20.97
CA ALA A 404 9.26 21.06 20.79
C ALA A 404 8.82 20.74 19.34
N ALA A 405 8.02 21.61 18.71
CA ALA A 405 7.59 21.44 17.32
C ALA A 405 8.77 21.54 16.33
N ARG A 406 9.73 22.42 16.60
CA ARG A 406 10.99 22.51 15.83
C ARG A 406 11.84 21.25 16.00
N ALA A 407 11.99 20.75 17.23
CA ALA A 407 12.69 19.49 17.49
C ALA A 407 12.02 18.28 16.81
N PHE A 408 10.69 18.23 16.80
CA PHE A 408 9.93 17.20 16.07
C PHE A 408 10.16 17.27 14.57
N THR A 409 10.14 18.48 14.00
CA THR A 409 10.45 18.71 12.58
C THR A 409 11.85 18.18 12.23
N GLU A 410 12.85 18.50 13.04
CA GLU A 410 14.22 18.02 12.86
C GLU A 410 14.32 16.48 12.97
N LEU A 411 13.56 15.86 13.87
CA LEU A 411 13.49 14.39 14.00
C LEU A 411 12.98 13.74 12.71
N VAL A 412 11.85 14.23 12.17
CA VAL A 412 11.26 13.72 10.91
C VAL A 412 12.23 13.91 9.75
N VAL A 413 12.82 15.10 9.63
CA VAL A 413 13.78 15.43 8.56
C VAL A 413 15.02 14.56 8.63
N ARG A 414 15.53 14.26 9.84
CA ARG A 414 16.65 13.33 10.03
C ARG A 414 16.30 11.93 9.51
N ARG A 415 15.09 11.44 9.76
CA ARG A 415 14.62 10.14 9.21
C ARG A 415 14.53 10.19 7.68
N LEU A 416 13.91 11.23 7.12
CA LEU A 416 13.73 11.34 5.66
C LEU A 416 15.07 11.49 4.93
N LYS A 417 16.02 12.26 5.47
CA LYS A 417 17.39 12.33 4.94
C LYS A 417 18.08 10.97 4.96
N ALA A 418 17.92 10.20 6.04
CA ALA A 418 18.50 8.86 6.12
C ALA A 418 17.87 7.87 5.12
N LEU A 419 16.60 8.09 4.73
CA LEU A 419 15.88 7.20 3.83
C LEU A 419 16.07 7.56 2.34
N HIS A 420 16.06 8.86 2.00
CA HIS A 420 16.01 9.35 0.62
C HIS A 420 17.26 10.12 0.19
N CYS A 421 18.01 10.68 1.15
CA CYS A 421 19.25 11.43 0.88
C CYS A 421 20.49 10.65 1.31
N ALA A 422 20.36 9.34 1.50
CA ALA A 422 21.50 8.46 1.66
C ALA A 422 22.31 8.51 0.37
N ASP A 423 23.56 8.97 0.48
CA ASP A 423 24.49 8.99 -0.64
C ASP A 423 24.77 7.53 -1.04
N ALA A 424 24.14 7.10 -2.13
CA ALA A 424 24.22 5.74 -2.63
C ALA A 424 25.68 5.35 -2.91
N ARG A 425 26.55 6.29 -3.27
CA ARG A 425 28.00 6.07 -3.45
C ARG A 425 28.70 5.83 -2.11
N ARG A 426 28.40 6.65 -1.09
CA ARG A 426 28.93 6.47 0.27
C ARG A 426 28.52 5.12 0.87
N ASP A 427 27.28 4.71 0.65
CA ASP A 427 26.73 3.49 1.25
C ASP A 427 27.11 2.23 0.44
N ALA A 428 27.26 2.33 -0.89
CA ALA A 428 27.91 1.29 -1.72
C ALA A 428 29.38 1.08 -1.33
N GLY A 429 30.11 2.16 -1.02
CA GLY A 429 31.51 2.09 -0.55
C GLY A 429 31.68 1.30 0.76
N LYS A 430 30.61 1.14 1.57
CA LYS A 430 30.60 0.38 2.83
C LYS A 430 30.16 -1.08 2.68
N LYS A 431 29.66 -1.47 1.50
CA LYS A 431 29.23 -2.83 1.21
C LYS A 431 30.37 -3.63 0.57
N ARG A 432 30.44 -4.92 0.87
CA ARG A 432 31.37 -5.88 0.25
C ARG A 432 30.61 -7.13 -0.15
N VAL A 433 30.85 -7.62 -1.37
CA VAL A 433 30.30 -8.87 -1.90
C VAL A 433 31.36 -9.95 -1.84
N TYR A 434 31.03 -11.08 -1.21
CA TYR A 434 31.90 -12.25 -1.10
C TYR A 434 31.26 -13.42 -1.84
N PRO A 435 31.94 -14.07 -2.79
CA PRO A 435 31.43 -15.27 -3.41
C PRO A 435 31.42 -16.42 -2.40
N THR A 436 30.39 -17.24 -2.42
CA THR A 436 30.28 -18.45 -1.61
C THR A 436 31.08 -19.57 -2.29
N ALA A 437 32.02 -20.19 -1.56
CA ALA A 437 32.85 -21.26 -2.11
C ALA A 437 31.99 -22.41 -2.68
N GLY A 438 32.20 -22.76 -3.94
CA GLY A 438 31.51 -23.87 -4.62
C GLY A 438 30.17 -23.52 -5.27
N SER A 439 29.73 -22.26 -5.24
CA SER A 439 28.51 -21.81 -5.94
C SER A 439 28.84 -20.77 -7.01
N ALA A 440 28.32 -20.97 -8.22
CA ALA A 440 28.47 -20.01 -9.32
C ALA A 440 27.57 -18.76 -9.15
N VAL A 441 26.57 -18.83 -8.27
CA VAL A 441 25.55 -17.78 -8.07
C VAL A 441 25.42 -17.34 -6.61
N GLY A 442 26.04 -18.06 -5.67
CA GLY A 442 25.98 -17.76 -4.25
C GLY A 442 26.94 -16.64 -3.87
N PHE A 443 26.43 -15.59 -3.22
CA PHE A 443 27.24 -14.54 -2.64
C PHE A 443 26.67 -14.08 -1.30
N VAL A 444 27.54 -13.52 -0.46
CA VAL A 444 27.20 -12.88 0.81
C VAL A 444 27.58 -11.41 0.74
N MET A 445 26.61 -10.53 0.95
CA MET A 445 26.84 -9.09 1.05
C MET A 445 26.94 -8.68 2.52
N THR A 446 28.03 -8.01 2.89
CA THR A 446 28.25 -7.54 4.27
C THR A 446 28.46 -6.02 4.31
N PHE A 447 28.13 -5.42 5.45
CA PHE A 447 28.51 -4.05 5.79
C PHE A 447 29.81 -4.07 6.61
N GLY A 448 30.89 -3.47 6.11
CA GLY A 448 32.14 -3.37 6.87
C GLY A 448 33.39 -3.05 6.03
N SER A 449 34.41 -2.52 6.71
CA SER A 449 35.74 -2.20 6.15
C SER A 449 36.72 -3.39 6.18
N GLY A 450 36.21 -4.62 6.10
CA GLY A 450 37.03 -5.84 6.14
C GLY A 450 37.98 -5.94 4.94
N ALA A 451 39.15 -6.55 5.15
CA ALA A 451 40.08 -6.88 4.06
C ALA A 451 39.53 -8.06 3.25
N GLY A 452 39.04 -7.79 2.04
CA GLY A 452 38.46 -8.78 1.12
C GLY A 452 37.12 -8.36 0.50
N GLY A 453 36.63 -9.14 -0.47
CA GLY A 453 35.35 -8.93 -1.16
C GLY A 453 35.40 -7.85 -2.26
N GLN A 454 34.52 -7.97 -3.26
CA GLN A 454 34.40 -7.01 -4.35
C GLN A 454 33.49 -5.84 -3.93
N GLY A 455 33.83 -4.63 -4.39
CA GLY A 455 32.95 -3.46 -4.27
C GLY A 455 31.69 -3.63 -5.12
N VAL A 456 30.62 -2.94 -4.76
CA VAL A 456 29.38 -2.94 -5.55
C VAL A 456 29.57 -1.97 -6.71
N ASP A 457 29.44 -2.47 -7.95
CA ASP A 457 29.41 -1.61 -9.13
C ASP A 457 28.12 -0.79 -9.14
N MET A 458 28.25 0.49 -9.44
CA MET A 458 27.16 1.45 -9.47
C MET A 458 27.09 2.04 -10.87
N GLU A 459 25.90 2.05 -11.48
CA GLU A 459 25.66 2.77 -12.73
C GLU A 459 25.82 4.29 -12.52
N GLU A 460 26.31 4.98 -13.56
CA GLU A 460 26.48 6.44 -13.52
C GLU A 460 25.14 7.16 -13.35
N ASP A 461 25.11 8.22 -12.54
CA ASP A 461 23.91 9.00 -12.33
C ASP A 461 23.49 9.69 -13.65
N ALA A 462 22.28 9.38 -14.13
CA ALA A 462 21.69 10.07 -15.27
C ALA A 462 21.53 11.58 -15.02
N GLU A 463 21.81 12.40 -16.04
CA GLU A 463 21.59 13.85 -16.02
C GLU A 463 20.09 14.18 -15.85
N GLY A 464 19.75 15.10 -14.94
CA GLY A 464 18.37 15.57 -14.74
C GLY A 464 17.70 15.25 -13.39
N LYS A 465 18.42 14.71 -12.39
CA LYS A 465 17.85 14.47 -11.05
C LYS A 465 17.41 15.79 -10.38
N ALA A 466 16.18 15.81 -9.87
CA ALA A 466 15.63 16.92 -9.08
C ALA A 466 16.53 17.29 -7.88
N ASP A 467 16.53 18.56 -7.47
CA ASP A 467 17.33 19.02 -6.31
C ASP A 467 16.96 18.17 -5.08
N PRO A 468 17.91 17.46 -4.44
CA PRO A 468 17.65 16.65 -3.25
C PRO A 468 16.95 17.43 -2.12
N ALA A 469 17.12 18.75 -2.06
CA ALA A 469 16.43 19.60 -1.10
C ALA A 469 14.94 19.79 -1.43
N GLU A 470 14.56 19.85 -2.70
CA GLU A 470 13.18 19.97 -3.15
C GLU A 470 12.43 18.65 -2.91
N VAL A 471 13.03 17.53 -3.31
CA VAL A 471 12.49 16.17 -3.06
C VAL A 471 12.31 15.92 -1.56
N LEU A 472 13.28 16.32 -0.73
CA LEU A 472 13.16 16.19 0.73
C LEU A 472 12.03 17.05 1.31
N ALA A 473 11.79 18.24 0.75
CA ALA A 473 10.71 19.12 1.18
C ALA A 473 9.33 18.52 0.82
N GLU A 474 9.20 17.91 -0.36
CA GLU A 474 7.99 17.19 -0.77
C GLU A 474 7.70 16.01 0.18
N TYR A 475 8.68 15.13 0.43
CA TYR A 475 8.50 14.03 1.37
C TYR A 475 8.19 14.49 2.79
N PHE A 476 8.73 15.62 3.22
CA PHE A 476 8.39 16.21 4.51
C PHE A 476 6.92 16.68 4.53
N HIS A 477 6.48 17.38 3.49
CA HIS A 477 5.09 17.84 3.38
C HIS A 477 4.10 16.67 3.37
N GLU A 478 4.39 15.63 2.58
CA GLU A 478 3.60 14.40 2.56
C GLU A 478 3.58 13.70 3.93
N THR A 479 4.73 13.65 4.62
CA THR A 479 4.80 13.07 5.97
C THR A 479 3.91 13.84 6.94
N MET A 480 3.98 15.17 6.97
CA MET A 480 3.16 16.00 7.85
C MET A 480 1.66 15.92 7.52
N SER A 481 1.32 15.83 6.23
CA SER A 481 -0.06 15.60 5.77
C SER A 481 -0.58 14.23 6.26
N ASN A 482 0.21 13.18 6.09
CA ASN A 482 -0.13 11.83 6.56
C ASN A 482 -0.28 11.78 8.10
N LEU A 483 0.59 12.45 8.86
CA LEU A 483 0.49 12.54 10.32
C LEU A 483 -0.80 13.23 10.77
N ASN A 484 -1.19 14.32 10.09
CA ASN A 484 -2.46 15.00 10.35
C ASN A 484 -3.66 14.11 10.07
N TRP A 485 -3.64 13.40 8.94
CA TRP A 485 -4.68 12.42 8.60
C TRP A 485 -4.73 11.28 9.62
N LEU A 486 -3.60 10.69 10.01
CA LEU A 486 -3.51 9.63 11.01
C LEU A 486 -4.11 10.05 12.35
N ALA A 487 -3.81 11.28 12.80
CA ALA A 487 -4.38 11.82 14.03
C ALA A 487 -5.91 11.87 14.01
N SER A 488 -6.52 12.13 12.84
CA SER A 488 -7.98 12.11 12.66
C SER A 488 -8.57 10.69 12.59
N ALA A 489 -7.83 9.75 11.99
CA ALA A 489 -8.30 8.38 11.74
C ALA A 489 -8.15 7.44 12.94
N VAL A 490 -7.08 7.59 13.73
CA VAL A 490 -6.81 6.71 14.88
C VAL A 490 -7.55 7.18 16.14
N LYS A 491 -7.65 8.50 16.35
CA LYS A 491 -8.17 9.16 17.57
C LYS A 491 -7.51 8.65 18.87
N LEU A 492 -6.64 9.48 19.46
CA LEU A 492 -5.92 9.19 20.71
C LEU A 492 -6.75 9.41 21.97
#